data_AF-A0A414YPZ1-F1
#
_entry.id   AF-A0A414YPZ1-F1
#
_cell.length_a   1.000
_cell.length_b   1.000
_cell.length_c   1.000
_cell.angle_alpha   90.00
_cell.angle_beta   90.00
_cell.angle_gamma   90.00
#
_symmetry.space_group_name_H-M   'P 1'
#
loop_
_entity.id
_entity.type
_entity.pdbx_description
1 polymer ?
#
loop_
_entity_poly.entity_id
_entity_poly.type
_entity_poly.pdbx_seq_one_letter_code
_entity_poly.pdbx_strand_id
1 'polypeptide(L)'
;MTTAEIINQAVKMINEHDFFWFYADYEAAAREAARGHMVAFVELINKVSTEVRKALKGLWMARYEWAKKNMFEIDREALRVYEAKEAAVLAALTTPTDLLMAA
;
A
#
# COMPACT_ATOMS: atom_id res chain seq x y z
N MET A 1 1.75 18.62 1.44
CA MET A 1 1.99 17.60 0.41
C MET A 1 0.86 17.65 -0.59
N THR A 2 1.17 17.62 -1.88
CA THR A 2 0.19 17.41 -2.96
C THR A 2 -0.36 15.99 -2.90
N THR A 3 -1.49 15.73 -3.56
CA THR A 3 -2.05 14.37 -3.69
C THR A 3 -1.03 13.41 -4.31
N ALA A 4 -0.23 13.88 -5.29
CA ALA A 4 0.79 13.07 -5.94
C ALA A 4 1.93 12.68 -4.99
N GLU A 5 2.41 13.63 -4.18
CA GLU A 5 3.42 13.36 -3.15
C GLU A 5 2.90 12.37 -2.11
N ILE A 6 1.63 12.49 -1.71
CA ILE A 6 1.00 11.56 -0.75
C ILE A 6 0.91 10.16 -1.34
N ILE A 7 0.46 10.00 -2.58
CA ILE A 7 0.37 8.69 -3.24
C ILE A 7 1.76 8.05 -3.37
N ASN A 8 2.76 8.78 -3.86
CA ASN A 8 4.13 8.26 -3.99
C ASN A 8 4.70 7.82 -2.64
N GLN A 9 4.53 8.64 -1.60
CA GLN A 9 4.96 8.29 -0.26
C GLN A 9 4.21 7.07 0.28
N ALA A 10 2.90 6.97 0.04
CA ALA A 10 2.09 5.83 0.47
C ALA A 10 2.51 4.52 -0.23
N VAL A 11 2.79 4.56 -1.54
CA VAL A 11 3.31 3.41 -2.29
C VAL A 11 4.68 2.98 -1.76
N LYS A 12 5.57 3.94 -1.48
CA LYS A 12 6.87 3.67 -0.85
C LYS A 12 6.70 2.98 0.51
N MET A 13 5.84 3.51 1.38
CA MET A 13 5.56 2.92 2.70
C MET A 13 4.99 1.50 2.59
N ILE A 14 4.11 1.23 1.63
CA ILE A 14 3.60 -0.12 1.36
C ILE A 14 4.75 -1.08 1.03
N ASN A 15 5.70 -0.65 0.19
CA ASN A 15 6.84 -1.48 -0.20
C ASN A 15 7.86 -1.71 0.92
N GLU A 16 8.02 -0.74 1.82
CA GLU A 16 8.94 -0.78 2.97
C GLU A 16 8.35 -1.47 4.21
N HIS A 17 7.03 -1.66 4.28
CA HIS A 17 6.41 -2.23 5.46
C HIS A 17 6.82 -3.68 5.67
N ASP A 18 7.26 -3.99 6.89
CA ASP A 18 7.48 -5.36 7.33
C ASP A 18 6.11 -6.03 7.52
N PHE A 19 5.70 -6.88 6.58
CA PHE A 19 4.46 -7.67 6.68
C PHE A 19 4.62 -8.98 7.44
N PHE A 20 5.81 -9.31 7.93
CA PHE A 20 6.10 -10.54 8.67
C PHE A 20 6.22 -10.30 10.18
N TRP A 21 5.99 -9.07 10.67
CA TRP A 21 6.10 -8.65 12.07
C TRP A 21 5.36 -9.54 13.09
N PHE A 22 4.37 -10.34 12.65
CA PHE A 22 3.58 -11.25 13.49
C PHE A 22 4.03 -12.71 13.43
N TYR A 23 4.97 -13.08 12.56
CA TYR A 23 5.55 -14.43 12.51
C TYR A 23 6.77 -14.52 13.43
N ALA A 24 6.54 -15.21 14.56
CA ALA A 24 7.45 -15.88 15.51
C ALA A 24 8.82 -15.22 15.82
N ASP A 25 8.99 -14.88 17.10
CA ASP A 25 10.23 -14.41 17.77
C ASP A 25 10.71 -12.97 17.49
N TYR A 26 9.90 -12.15 16.84
CA TYR A 26 10.22 -10.72 16.72
C TYR A 26 10.18 -10.00 18.07
N GLU A 27 11.30 -9.36 18.43
CA GLU A 27 11.43 -8.50 19.60
C GLU A 27 10.28 -7.48 19.65
N ALA A 28 9.83 -7.11 20.86
CA ALA A 28 8.74 -6.15 21.05
C ALA A 28 8.92 -4.87 20.21
N ALA A 29 10.17 -4.44 20.02
CA ALA A 29 10.53 -3.28 19.20
C ALA A 29 10.06 -3.39 17.73
N ALA A 30 10.17 -4.54 17.09
CA ALA A 30 9.77 -4.69 15.69
C ALA A 30 8.25 -4.68 15.52
N ARG A 31 7.52 -5.27 16.48
CA ARG A 31 6.05 -5.22 16.50
C ARG A 31 5.56 -3.78 16.68
N GLU A 32 6.17 -3.03 17.59
CA GLU A 32 5.85 -1.61 17.78
C GLU A 32 6.23 -0.78 16.55
N ALA A 33 7.38 -1.05 15.92
CA ALA A 33 7.79 -0.37 14.69
C ALA A 33 6.81 -0.63 13.53
N ALA A 34 6.41 -1.88 13.31
CA ALA A 34 5.43 -2.23 12.28
C ALA A 34 4.06 -1.58 12.55
N ARG A 35 3.59 -1.61 13.80
CA ARG A 35 2.36 -0.92 14.21
C ARG A 35 2.44 0.59 13.97
N GLY A 36 3.53 1.22 14.40
CA GLY A 36 3.78 2.64 14.18
C GLY A 36 3.80 3.01 12.69
N HIS A 37 4.44 2.18 11.85
CA HIS A 37 4.47 2.37 10.40
C HIS A 37 3.07 2.27 9.78
N MET A 38 2.25 1.33 10.22
CA MET A 38 0.85 1.20 9.77
C MET A 38 0.00 2.40 10.20
N VAL A 39 0.17 2.90 11.43
CA VAL A 39 -0.53 4.12 11.91
C VAL A 39 -0.14 5.32 11.04
N ALA A 40 1.15 5.53 10.81
CA ALA A 40 1.65 6.62 9.96
C ALA A 40 1.11 6.52 8.52
N PHE A 41 1.01 5.31 7.96
CA PHE A 41 0.39 5.09 6.65
C PHE A 41 -1.09 5.52 6.65
N VAL A 42 -1.87 5.11 7.66
CA VAL A 42 -3.29 5.48 7.78
C VAL A 42 -3.47 7.00 7.91
N GLU A 43 -2.65 7.66 8.72
CA GLU A 43 -2.64 9.11 8.87
C GLU A 43 -2.30 9.84 7.57
N LEU A 44 -1.33 9.31 6.81
CA LEU A 44 -0.95 9.85 5.52
C LEU A 44 -2.10 9.76 4.50
N ILE A 45 -2.71 8.58 4.33
CA ILE A 45 -3.77 8.38 3.33
C ILE A 45 -5.11 9.02 3.71
N ASN A 46 -5.28 9.47 4.95
CA ASN A 46 -6.46 10.23 5.35
C ASN A 46 -6.48 11.66 4.80
N LYS A 47 -5.36 12.13 4.24
CA LYS A 47 -5.21 13.46 3.64
C LYS A 47 -5.65 13.54 2.17
N VAL A 48 -6.02 12.41 1.56
CA VAL A 48 -6.48 12.32 0.16
C VAL A 48 -7.97 11.98 0.06
N SER A 49 -8.53 12.03 -1.14
CA SER A 49 -9.94 11.70 -1.39
C SER A 49 -10.27 10.25 -0.97
N THR A 50 -11.57 9.99 -0.79
CA THR A 50 -12.05 8.66 -0.39
C THR A 50 -11.69 7.59 -1.41
N GLU A 51 -11.70 7.94 -2.69
CA GLU A 51 -11.40 7.07 -3.83
C GLU A 51 -9.91 6.67 -3.81
N VAL A 52 -9.01 7.64 -3.70
CA VAL A 52 -7.57 7.40 -3.63
C VAL A 52 -7.22 6.60 -2.37
N ARG A 53 -7.81 6.95 -1.22
CA ARG A 53 -7.64 6.22 0.03
C ARG A 53 -8.10 4.75 -0.08
N LYS A 54 -9.22 4.48 -0.75
CA LYS A 54 -9.70 3.10 -1.00
C LYS A 54 -8.72 2.34 -1.89
N ALA A 55 -8.21 2.97 -2.94
CA ALA A 55 -7.21 2.36 -3.83
C ALA A 55 -5.92 2.00 -3.07
N LEU A 56 -5.39 2.92 -2.25
CA LEU A 56 -4.20 2.70 -1.43
C LEU A 56 -4.38 1.59 -0.38
N LYS A 57 -5.56 1.51 0.26
CA LYS A 57 -5.90 0.38 1.14
C LYS A 57 -5.94 -0.95 0.38
N GLY A 58 -6.51 -0.94 -0.83
CA GLY A 58 -6.53 -2.12 -1.70
C GLY A 58 -5.14 -2.59 -2.11
N LEU A 59 -4.22 -1.65 -2.38
CA LEU A 59 -2.82 -1.94 -2.68
C LEU A 59 -2.09 -2.54 -1.47
N TRP A 60 -2.28 -1.97 -0.27
CA TRP A 60 -1.74 -2.50 0.98
C TRP A 60 -2.15 -3.97 1.19
N MET A 61 -3.44 -4.27 1.03
CA MET A 61 -3.94 -5.64 1.18
C MET A 61 -3.35 -6.60 0.14
N ALA A 62 -3.16 -6.16 -1.11
CA ALA A 62 -2.53 -6.98 -2.13
C ALA A 62 -1.05 -7.26 -1.82
N ARG A 63 -0.32 -6.25 -1.32
CA ARG A 63 1.08 -6.41 -0.89
C ARG A 63 1.21 -7.39 0.27
N TYR A 64 0.29 -7.31 1.25
CA TYR A 64 0.18 -8.25 2.36
C TYR A 64 -0.08 -9.68 1.87
N GLU A 65 -1.06 -9.87 0.99
CA GLU A 65 -1.38 -11.18 0.43
C GLU A 65 -0.21 -11.77 -0.35
N TRP A 66 0.49 -10.96 -1.14
CA TRP A 66 1.73 -11.38 -1.80
C TRP A 66 2.80 -11.75 -0.76
N ALA A 67 3.07 -10.92 0.25
CA ALA A 67 4.04 -11.24 1.31
C ALA A 67 3.74 -12.59 1.97
N LYS A 68 2.49 -12.82 2.36
CA LYS A 68 2.01 -14.05 3.00
C LYS A 68 2.22 -15.29 2.13
N LYS A 69 1.90 -15.20 0.83
CA LYS A 69 2.01 -16.32 -0.10
C LYS A 69 3.44 -16.56 -0.57
N ASN A 70 4.22 -15.50 -0.68
CA ASN A 70 5.62 -15.51 -1.11
C ASN A 70 6.60 -15.97 -0.01
N MET A 71 6.08 -16.36 1.17
CA MET A 71 6.89 -16.66 2.35
C MET A 71 7.78 -17.90 2.18
N PHE A 72 7.34 -18.89 1.39
CA PHE A 72 8.06 -20.16 1.19
C PHE A 72 8.49 -20.40 -0.26
N GLU A 73 7.72 -19.88 -1.21
CA GLU A 73 8.01 -19.95 -2.65
C GLU A 73 7.46 -18.69 -3.32
N ILE A 74 8.07 -18.26 -4.43
CA ILE A 74 7.60 -17.06 -5.14
C ILE A 74 6.20 -17.31 -5.70
N ASP A 75 5.20 -16.60 -5.17
CA ASP A 75 3.83 -16.62 -5.71
C ASP A 75 3.71 -15.55 -6.81
N ARG A 76 3.92 -15.98 -8.06
CA ARG A 76 3.87 -15.10 -9.23
C ARG A 76 2.48 -14.51 -9.48
N GLU A 77 1.41 -15.19 -9.11
CA GLU A 77 0.06 -14.67 -9.33
C GLU A 77 -0.26 -13.57 -8.31
N ALA A 78 0.12 -13.75 -7.05
CA ALA A 78 -0.02 -12.71 -6.04
C ALA A 78 0.85 -11.49 -6.37
N LEU A 79 2.07 -11.69 -6.89
CA LEU A 79 2.92 -10.61 -7.40
C LEU A 79 2.22 -9.86 -8.54
N ARG A 80 1.69 -10.57 -9.54
CA ARG A 80 0.99 -9.94 -10.67
C ARG A 80 -0.23 -9.12 -10.23
N VAL A 81 -0.98 -9.61 -9.24
CA VAL A 81 -2.11 -8.88 -8.64
C VAL A 81 -1.64 -7.61 -7.93
N TYR A 82 -0.52 -7.67 -7.21
CA TYR A 82 0.09 -6.51 -6.57
C TYR A 82 0.54 -5.46 -7.61
N GLU A 83 1.34 -5.86 -8.60
CA GLU A 83 1.86 -4.98 -9.66
C GLU A 83 0.73 -4.31 -10.46
N ALA A 84 -0.33 -5.05 -10.78
CA ALA A 84 -1.49 -4.49 -11.48
C ALA A 84 -2.19 -3.40 -10.66
N LYS A 85 -2.29 -3.58 -9.33
CA LYS A 85 -2.87 -2.57 -8.43
C LYS A 85 -1.95 -1.38 -8.22
N GLU A 86 -0.65 -1.61 -8.13
CA GLU A 86 0.35 -0.54 -8.02
C GLU A 86 0.31 0.35 -9.26
N ALA A 87 0.31 -0.26 -10.45
CA ALA A 87 0.18 0.44 -11.72
C ALA A 87 -1.12 1.25 -11.80
N ALA A 88 -2.26 0.70 -11.35
CA ALA A 88 -3.54 1.41 -11.35
C ALA A 88 -3.53 2.63 -10.40
N VAL A 89 -2.90 2.50 -9.22
CA VAL A 89 -2.73 3.60 -8.26
C VAL A 89 -1.84 4.69 -8.83
N LEU A 90 -0.74 4.33 -9.49
CA LEU A 90 0.17 5.28 -10.13
C LEU A 90 -0.43 5.94 -11.38
N ALA A 91 -1.27 5.24 -12.13
CA ALA A 91 -2.02 5.83 -13.26
C ALA A 91 -3.04 6.88 -12.79
N ALA A 92 -3.55 6.79 -11.55
CA ALA A 92 -4.40 7.84 -10.97
C ALA A 92 -3.64 9.17 -10.77
N LEU A 93 -2.29 9.16 -10.81
CA LEU A 93 -1.47 10.38 -10.81
C LEU A 93 -1.47 11.12 -12.14
N THR A 94 -1.73 10.40 -13.23
CA THR A 94 -1.62 10.91 -14.61
C THR A 94 -2.99 11.16 -15.24
N THR A 95 -4.08 10.77 -14.58
CA THR A 95 -5.44 10.99 -15.05
C THR A 95 -5.89 12.40 -14.64
N PRO A 96 -6.16 13.33 -15.58
CA PRO A 96 -6.71 14.62 -15.24
C PRO A 96 -8.05 14.45 -14.53
N THR A 97 -8.22 15.14 -13.40
CA THR A 97 -9.42 15.12 -12.55
C THR A 97 -10.73 15.34 -13.33
N ASP A 98 -10.66 15.95 -14.51
CA ASP A 98 -11.81 16.28 -15.37
C ASP A 98 -12.53 15.06 -15.98
N LEU A 99 -11.92 13.87 -16.04
CA LEU A 99 -12.57 12.66 -16.59
C LEU A 99 -13.33 11.83 -15.55
N LEU A 100 -13.11 12.07 -14.26
CA LEU A 100 -13.78 11.33 -13.17
C LEU A 100 -15.13 11.93 -12.76
N MET A 101 -15.47 13.12 -13.26
CA MET A 101 -16.75 13.80 -13.00
C MET A 101 -17.76 13.67 -14.15
N ALA A 102 -17.41 12.95 -15.23
CA ALA A 102 -18.20 12.86 -16.46
C ALA A 102 -18.80 11.46 -16.73
N ALA A 103 -18.80 10.54 -15.76
CA ALA A 103 -19.37 9.20 -15.89
C ALA A 103 -20.41 8.90 -14.80
#